data_AF-A0A7H0Y5C2-F1
#
_entry.id   AF-A0A7H0Y5C2-F1
#
_cell.length_a   1.000
_cell.length_b   1.000
_cell.length_c   1.000
_cell.angle_alpha   90.00
_cell.angle_beta   90.00
_cell.angle_gamma   90.00
#
_symmetry.space_group_name_H-M   'P 1'
#
loop_
_entity.id
_entity.type
_entity.pdbx_description
1 polymer ?
#
loop_
_entity_poly.entity_id
_entity_poly.type
_entity_poly.pdbx_seq_one_letter_code
_entity_poly.pdbx_strand_id
1 'polypeptide(L)'
;MTEHWDEFFLKLHHQQTLKEQLSTAENDESWMMISIEAAMEGILKGSLTLPNEQEIRFQTLSVFENQHTISLPDSLIPEVRAGQTVDPSKSFVVQDKLGGILLGLHQSRQELDPTQIEIYQQQMIEQTSRAQPSMKLVDEKALSIHDTLIGCYEAIFLVSPSPYYQIVFVRSWHGKAVIGSCQFKLEDAPLWVPLTYAMLHTATWSELS
;
A
#
# COMPACT_ATOMS: atom_id res chain seq x y z
N MET A 1 -30.57 20.43 -10.23
CA MET A 1 -30.48 19.86 -8.87
C MET A 1 -30.59 18.32 -8.86
N THR A 2 -30.62 17.68 -10.04
CA THR A 2 -30.68 16.22 -10.24
C THR A 2 -29.29 15.61 -10.47
N GLU A 3 -28.37 16.32 -11.13
CA GLU A 3 -27.01 15.86 -11.44
C GLU A 3 -26.20 15.45 -10.18
N HIS A 4 -26.41 16.14 -9.06
CA HIS A 4 -25.66 15.92 -7.82
C HIS A 4 -26.10 14.64 -7.06
N TRP A 5 -27.31 14.16 -7.33
CA TRP A 5 -27.83 12.92 -6.74
C TRP A 5 -27.44 11.71 -7.59
N ASP A 6 -27.51 11.84 -8.91
CA ASP A 6 -27.10 10.77 -9.83
C ASP A 6 -25.61 10.43 -9.66
N GLU A 7 -24.74 11.44 -9.53
CA GLU A 7 -23.31 11.22 -9.27
C GLU A 7 -23.06 10.53 -7.92
N PHE A 8 -23.87 10.86 -6.89
CA PHE A 8 -23.77 10.25 -5.57
C PHE A 8 -24.19 8.77 -5.59
N PHE A 9 -25.31 8.45 -6.24
CA PHE A 9 -25.76 7.06 -6.38
C PHE A 9 -24.80 6.21 -7.22
N LEU A 10 -24.22 6.78 -8.28
CA LEU A 10 -23.20 6.12 -9.09
C LEU A 10 -21.94 5.81 -8.27
N LYS A 11 -21.45 6.77 -7.46
CA LYS A 11 -20.31 6.53 -6.55
C LYS A 11 -20.61 5.47 -5.51
N LEU A 12 -21.79 5.52 -4.89
CA LEU A 12 -22.19 4.53 -3.89
C LEU A 12 -22.34 3.12 -4.50
N HIS A 13 -22.95 3.02 -5.68
CA HIS A 13 -23.08 1.75 -6.39
C HIS A 13 -21.70 1.22 -6.83
N HIS A 14 -20.83 2.10 -7.35
CA HIS A 14 -19.46 1.72 -7.72
C HIS A 14 -18.66 1.20 -6.52
N GLN A 15 -18.78 1.86 -5.36
CA GLN A 15 -18.16 1.40 -4.11
C GLN A 15 -18.72 0.05 -3.64
N GLN A 16 -20.03 -0.18 -3.79
CA GLN A 16 -20.67 -1.46 -3.48
C GLN A 16 -20.19 -2.56 -4.44
N THR A 17 -20.14 -2.29 -5.74
CA THR A 17 -19.63 -3.23 -6.75
C THR A 17 -18.14 -3.55 -6.51
N LEU A 18 -17.31 -2.55 -6.23
CA LEU A 18 -15.90 -2.76 -5.91
C LEU A 18 -15.75 -3.62 -4.66
N LYS A 19 -16.53 -3.35 -3.61
CA LYS A 19 -16.54 -4.17 -2.39
C LYS A 19 -16.94 -5.61 -2.68
N GLU A 20 -17.96 -5.82 -3.50
CA GLU A 20 -18.42 -7.16 -3.89
C GLU A 20 -17.35 -7.89 -4.70
N GLN A 21 -16.75 -7.23 -5.70
CA GLN A 21 -15.66 -7.76 -6.53
C GLN A 21 -14.44 -8.13 -5.68
N LEU A 22 -14.01 -7.24 -4.79
CA LEU A 22 -12.91 -7.51 -3.85
C LEU A 22 -13.22 -8.67 -2.90
N SER A 23 -14.50 -8.86 -2.53
CA SER A 23 -14.91 -9.98 -1.68
C SER A 23 -15.11 -11.32 -2.42
N THR A 24 -15.20 -11.31 -3.76
CA THR A 24 -15.34 -12.52 -4.59
C THR A 24 -14.05 -12.91 -5.32
N ALA A 25 -13.04 -12.05 -5.33
CA ALA A 25 -11.77 -12.26 -5.99
C ALA A 25 -10.82 -13.13 -5.16
N GLU A 26 -11.09 -14.43 -5.04
CA GLU A 26 -10.05 -15.37 -4.58
C GLU A 26 -8.98 -15.61 -5.66
N ASN A 27 -9.20 -15.26 -6.95
CA ASN A 27 -8.21 -15.39 -8.05
C ASN A 27 -8.51 -14.56 -9.32
N ASP A 28 -9.43 -13.59 -9.27
CA ASP A 28 -9.79 -12.81 -10.46
C ASP A 28 -9.11 -11.44 -10.45
N GLU A 29 -8.06 -11.28 -11.24
CA GLU A 29 -7.34 -10.00 -11.43
C GLU A 29 -8.09 -9.03 -12.37
N SER A 30 -9.26 -9.41 -12.91
CA SER A 30 -10.00 -8.64 -13.92
C SER A 30 -10.49 -7.26 -13.45
N TRP A 31 -10.52 -7.01 -12.13
CA TRP A 31 -10.86 -5.71 -11.56
C TRP A 31 -9.67 -4.74 -11.51
N MET A 32 -8.44 -5.23 -11.69
CA MET A 32 -7.23 -4.39 -11.71
C MET A 32 -7.12 -3.66 -13.05
N MET A 33 -6.69 -2.40 -13.01
CA MET A 33 -6.48 -1.59 -14.22
C MET A 33 -5.30 -2.09 -15.06
N ILE A 34 -4.31 -2.67 -14.39
CA ILE A 34 -3.06 -3.21 -14.94
C ILE A 34 -2.67 -4.44 -14.11
N SER A 35 -1.94 -5.38 -14.70
CA SER A 35 -1.37 -6.49 -13.91
C SER A 35 -0.19 -6.01 -13.06
N ILE A 36 0.15 -6.79 -12.02
CA ILE A 36 1.30 -6.52 -11.16
C ILE A 36 2.61 -6.57 -11.98
N GLU A 37 2.74 -7.51 -12.92
CA GLU A 37 3.93 -7.64 -13.77
C GLU A 37 4.10 -6.44 -14.69
N ALA A 38 3.02 -5.96 -15.31
CA ALA A 38 3.06 -4.77 -16.15
C ALA A 38 3.47 -3.52 -15.34
N ALA A 39 2.96 -3.40 -14.11
CA ALA A 39 3.37 -2.36 -13.18
C ALA A 39 4.86 -2.48 -12.81
N MET A 40 5.34 -3.68 -12.50
CA MET A 40 6.76 -3.93 -12.19
C MET A 40 7.66 -3.55 -13.37
N GLU A 41 7.32 -3.96 -14.58
CA GLU A 41 8.06 -3.56 -15.78
C GLU A 41 8.09 -2.05 -15.96
N GLY A 42 6.96 -1.37 -15.74
CA GLY A 42 6.86 0.08 -15.83
C GLY A 42 7.75 0.79 -14.79
N ILE A 43 7.76 0.30 -13.56
CA ILE A 43 8.63 0.81 -12.49
C ILE A 43 10.11 0.65 -12.88
N LEU A 44 10.52 -0.52 -13.38
CA LEU A 44 11.90 -0.80 -13.79
C LEU A 44 12.33 0.03 -15.00
N LYS A 45 11.40 0.33 -15.92
CA LYS A 45 11.62 1.23 -17.07
C LYS A 45 11.63 2.72 -16.68
N GLY A 46 11.11 3.06 -15.50
CA GLY A 46 10.96 4.44 -15.02
C GLY A 46 9.67 5.13 -15.47
N SER A 47 8.81 4.45 -16.23
CA SER A 47 7.53 4.99 -16.72
C SER A 47 6.54 3.87 -17.04
N LEU A 48 5.26 4.11 -16.80
CA LEU A 48 4.14 3.24 -17.13
C LEU A 48 3.05 4.03 -17.85
N THR A 49 2.59 3.53 -18.99
CA THR A 49 1.40 4.07 -19.69
C THR A 49 0.18 3.25 -19.31
N LEU A 50 -0.83 3.90 -18.75
CA LEU A 50 -2.10 3.29 -18.37
C LEU A 50 -3.02 3.09 -19.59
N PRO A 51 -4.07 2.24 -19.49
CA PRO A 51 -5.03 2.03 -20.58
C PRO A 51 -5.77 3.30 -21.04
N ASN A 52 -5.86 4.32 -20.17
CA ASN A 52 -6.42 5.63 -20.49
C ASN A 52 -5.40 6.61 -21.09
N GLU A 53 -4.25 6.12 -21.55
CA GLU A 53 -3.13 6.87 -22.14
C GLU A 53 -2.39 7.80 -21.16
N GLN A 54 -2.75 7.79 -19.87
CA GLN A 54 -2.04 8.55 -18.86
C GLN A 54 -0.67 7.92 -18.58
N GLU A 55 0.38 8.75 -18.55
CA GLU A 55 1.73 8.33 -18.16
C GLU A 55 1.94 8.55 -16.65
N ILE A 56 2.41 7.50 -15.97
CA ILE A 56 2.98 7.58 -14.61
C ILE A 56 4.49 7.50 -14.76
N ARG A 57 5.21 8.49 -14.22
CA ARG A 57 6.67 8.47 -14.13
C ARG A 57 7.09 8.06 -12.73
N PHE A 58 8.19 7.32 -12.65
CA PHE A 58 8.72 6.83 -11.38
C PHE A 58 10.04 7.53 -11.02
N GLN A 59 10.20 7.79 -9.74
CA GLN A 59 11.45 8.24 -9.14
C GLN A 59 11.92 7.19 -8.12
N THR A 60 13.22 6.90 -8.11
CA THR A 60 13.81 6.04 -7.10
C THR A 60 14.26 6.88 -5.91
N LEU A 61 13.78 6.53 -4.73
CA LEU A 61 14.13 7.17 -3.47
C LEU A 61 14.94 6.19 -2.62
N SER A 62 15.97 6.73 -1.98
CA SER A 62 16.77 6.02 -0.97
C SER A 62 16.31 6.45 0.42
N VAL A 63 15.98 5.48 1.26
CA VAL A 63 15.47 5.70 2.63
C VAL A 63 16.28 4.84 3.62
N PHE A 64 16.15 5.13 4.91
CA PHE A 64 16.93 4.48 5.98
C PHE A 64 18.44 4.51 5.71
N GLU A 65 19.02 5.71 5.61
CA GLU A 65 20.45 5.91 5.35
C GLU A 65 20.98 5.20 4.08
N ASN A 66 20.16 5.19 3.01
CA ASN A 66 20.43 4.53 1.73
C ASN A 66 20.49 3.01 1.78
N GLN A 67 19.98 2.40 2.85
CA GLN A 67 19.92 0.95 2.96
C GLN A 67 18.64 0.37 2.37
N HIS A 68 17.65 1.19 2.03
CA HIS A 68 16.48 0.76 1.28
C HIS A 68 16.26 1.66 0.08
N THR A 69 16.01 1.07 -1.09
CA THR A 69 15.58 1.83 -2.27
C THR A 69 14.19 1.39 -2.70
N ILE A 70 13.36 2.38 -3.01
CA ILE A 70 12.00 2.18 -3.46
C ILE A 70 11.71 3.12 -4.64
N SER A 71 11.14 2.58 -5.70
CA SER A 71 10.71 3.36 -6.86
C SER A 71 9.22 3.65 -6.73
N LEU A 72 8.88 4.95 -6.73
CA LEU A 72 7.53 5.46 -6.47
C LEU A 72 7.11 6.40 -7.59
N PRO A 73 5.81 6.58 -7.86
CA PRO A 73 5.35 7.65 -8.74
C PRO A 73 5.91 9.01 -8.31
N ASP A 74 6.35 9.82 -9.29
CA ASP A 74 6.94 11.15 -9.04
C ASP A 74 5.94 12.16 -8.43
N SER A 75 4.65 11.86 -8.54
CA SER A 75 3.56 12.57 -7.90
C SER A 75 3.54 12.40 -6.38
N LEU A 76 4.14 11.33 -5.85
CA LEU A 76 4.27 11.08 -4.41
C LEU A 76 5.45 11.88 -3.87
N ILE A 77 5.14 12.83 -2.99
CA ILE A 77 6.11 13.72 -2.37
C ILE A 77 6.22 13.44 -0.87
N PRO A 78 7.41 13.58 -0.26
CA PRO A 78 7.57 13.41 1.18
C PRO A 78 6.62 14.29 1.98
N GLU A 79 5.93 13.69 2.94
CA GLU A 79 5.03 14.42 3.83
C GLU A 79 5.85 15.25 4.83
N VAL A 80 5.77 16.58 4.74
CA VAL A 80 6.36 17.47 5.74
C VAL A 80 5.36 17.63 6.89
N ARG A 81 5.38 16.72 7.86
CA ARG A 81 4.53 16.83 9.05
C ARG A 81 5.01 17.96 9.95
N ALA A 82 4.29 19.08 9.94
CA ALA A 82 4.53 20.18 10.86
C ALA A 82 4.37 19.70 12.33
N GLY A 83 5.46 19.70 13.10
CA GLY A 83 5.43 19.48 14.54
C GLY A 83 5.60 18.03 15.03
N GLN A 84 5.80 17.04 14.16
CA GLN A 84 6.22 15.70 14.58
C GLN A 84 7.71 15.51 14.30
N THR A 85 8.50 15.26 15.35
CA THR A 85 9.86 14.72 15.24
C THR A 85 9.77 13.25 14.85
N VAL A 86 9.38 12.98 13.62
CA VAL A 86 9.52 11.66 13.01
C VAL A 86 10.99 11.51 12.67
N ASP A 87 11.67 10.56 13.32
CA ASP A 87 13.07 10.26 13.03
C ASP A 87 13.17 9.76 11.58
N PRO A 88 13.75 10.54 10.65
CA PRO A 88 13.79 10.18 9.23
C PRO A 88 14.68 8.96 8.99
N SER A 89 15.53 8.58 9.95
CA SER A 89 16.29 7.32 9.91
C SER A 89 15.42 6.09 10.18
N LYS A 90 14.18 6.26 10.65
CA LYS A 90 13.27 5.16 11.05
C LYS A 90 11.87 5.27 10.50
N SER A 91 11.56 6.33 9.78
CA SER A 91 10.26 6.48 9.16
C SER A 91 10.34 7.35 7.92
N PHE A 92 9.57 6.95 6.92
CA PHE A 92 9.46 7.61 5.63
C PHE A 92 8.00 7.60 5.22
N VAL A 93 7.46 8.77 4.88
CA VAL A 93 6.06 8.90 4.47
C VAL A 93 6.00 9.80 3.25
N VAL A 94 5.27 9.35 2.22
CA VAL A 94 4.97 10.12 1.03
C VAL A 94 3.48 10.12 0.77
N GLN A 95 3.00 11.19 0.14
CA GLN A 95 1.62 11.32 -0.28
C GLN A 95 1.53 12.03 -1.62
N ASP A 96 0.44 11.83 -2.35
CA ASP A 96 0.15 12.66 -3.50
C ASP A 96 -0.31 14.06 -3.07
N LYS A 97 -0.19 15.03 -3.97
CA LYS A 97 -0.61 16.42 -3.70
C LYS A 97 -2.11 16.56 -3.45
N LEU A 98 -2.92 15.62 -3.93
CA LEU A 98 -4.38 15.63 -3.81
C LEU A 98 -4.89 14.83 -2.59
N GLY A 99 -4.00 14.19 -1.83
CA GLY A 99 -4.35 13.40 -0.65
C GLY A 99 -5.17 12.13 -0.96
N GLY A 100 -5.09 11.61 -2.19
CA GLY A 100 -5.70 10.36 -2.62
C GLY A 100 -4.93 9.11 -2.19
N ILE A 101 -3.63 9.23 -1.89
CA ILE A 101 -2.76 8.13 -1.46
C ILE A 101 -1.72 8.57 -0.42
N LEU A 102 -1.49 7.70 0.57
CA LEU A 102 -0.47 7.82 1.59
C LEU A 102 0.33 6.50 1.66
N LEU A 103 1.64 6.56 1.40
CA LEU A 103 2.55 5.44 1.61
C LEU A 103 3.48 5.77 2.78
N GLY A 104 3.56 4.88 3.75
CA GLY A 104 4.45 5.00 4.90
C GLY A 104 5.27 3.74 5.10
N LEU A 105 6.53 3.92 5.51
CA LEU A 105 7.42 2.88 6.00
C LEU A 105 7.91 3.30 7.39
N HIS A 106 7.93 2.38 8.34
CA HIS A 106 8.41 2.62 9.68
C HIS A 106 9.17 1.41 10.23
N GLN A 107 10.40 1.64 10.68
CA GLN A 107 11.14 0.68 11.46
C GLN A 107 10.77 0.80 12.95
N SER A 108 10.10 -0.21 13.45
CA SER A 108 9.70 -0.32 14.85
C SER A 108 10.90 -0.67 15.74
N ARG A 109 10.76 -0.40 17.05
CA ARG A 109 11.71 -0.90 18.07
C ARG A 109 11.55 -2.39 18.35
N GLN A 110 10.41 -2.95 17.97
CA GLN A 110 10.04 -4.34 18.17
C GLN A 110 11.04 -5.26 17.48
N GLU A 111 11.55 -6.22 18.24
CA GLU A 111 12.33 -7.33 17.67
C GLU A 111 11.40 -8.28 16.93
N LEU A 112 11.85 -8.70 15.76
CA LEU A 112 11.10 -9.59 14.90
C LEU A 112 12.05 -10.53 14.19
N ASP A 113 11.99 -11.81 14.53
CA ASP A 113 12.66 -12.86 13.78
C ASP A 113 11.85 -13.20 12.51
N PRO A 114 12.49 -13.52 11.36
CA PRO A 114 11.77 -13.90 10.14
C PRO A 114 10.74 -15.02 10.32
N THR A 115 10.97 -15.96 11.26
CA THR A 115 10.02 -17.05 11.56
C THR A 115 8.76 -16.58 12.30
N GLN A 116 8.75 -15.35 12.80
CA GLN A 116 7.64 -14.77 13.57
C GLN A 116 6.73 -13.88 12.72
N ILE A 117 7.00 -13.74 11.42
CA ILE A 117 6.32 -12.79 10.54
C ILE A 117 4.80 -12.96 10.53
N GLU A 118 4.33 -14.19 10.29
CA GLU A 118 2.90 -14.48 10.22
C GLU A 118 2.20 -14.24 11.57
N ILE A 119 2.85 -14.63 12.68
CA ILE A 119 2.33 -14.38 14.03
C ILE A 119 2.23 -12.87 14.30
N TYR A 120 3.25 -12.11 13.90
CA TYR A 120 3.27 -10.66 14.07
C TYR A 120 2.21 -9.96 13.22
N GLN A 121 2.05 -10.40 11.97
CA GLN A 121 0.97 -9.96 11.07
C GLN A 121 -0.40 -10.19 11.70
N GLN A 122 -0.68 -11.39 12.21
CA GLN A 122 -1.95 -11.70 12.86
C GLN A 122 -2.21 -10.80 14.06
N GLN A 123 -1.18 -10.53 14.87
CA GLN A 123 -1.28 -9.59 15.98
C GLN A 123 -1.60 -8.17 15.52
N MET A 124 -1.01 -7.70 14.42
CA MET A 124 -1.34 -6.40 13.83
C MET A 124 -2.80 -6.35 13.38
N ILE A 125 -3.28 -7.37 12.66
CA ILE A 125 -4.69 -7.46 12.22
C ILE A 125 -5.64 -7.39 13.42
N GLU A 126 -5.38 -8.17 14.48
CA GLU A 126 -6.20 -8.16 15.69
C GLU A 126 -6.19 -6.81 16.42
N GLN A 127 -5.02 -6.17 16.53
CA GLN A 127 -4.88 -4.86 17.17
C GLN A 127 -5.62 -3.78 16.38
N THR A 128 -5.43 -3.74 15.06
CA THR A 128 -6.10 -2.77 14.19
C THR A 128 -7.61 -3.00 14.15
N SER A 129 -8.06 -4.25 14.10
CA SER A 129 -9.48 -4.64 14.19
C SER A 129 -10.15 -4.09 15.47
N ARG A 130 -9.47 -4.20 16.62
CA ARG A 130 -9.97 -3.69 17.91
C ARG A 130 -9.97 -2.16 17.96
N ALA A 131 -8.93 -1.53 17.41
CA ALA A 131 -8.79 -0.08 17.41
C ALA A 131 -9.72 0.62 16.40
N GLN A 132 -10.00 -0.04 15.27
CA GLN A 132 -10.84 0.46 14.19
C GLN A 132 -11.95 -0.56 13.86
N PRO A 133 -13.09 -0.51 14.56
CA PRO A 133 -14.21 -1.42 14.32
C PRO A 133 -14.82 -1.35 12.91
N SER A 134 -14.51 -0.28 12.15
CA SER A 134 -14.90 -0.10 10.75
C SER A 134 -14.03 -0.89 9.77
N MET A 135 -12.94 -1.51 10.24
CA MET A 135 -12.05 -2.35 9.43
C MET A 135 -12.77 -3.64 8.98
N LYS A 136 -12.61 -3.97 7.71
CA LYS A 136 -12.96 -5.25 7.11
C LYS A 136 -11.71 -5.81 6.46
N LEU A 137 -11.21 -6.93 6.99
CA LEU A 137 -10.14 -7.68 6.36
C LEU A 137 -10.63 -8.20 5.01
N VAL A 138 -9.84 -7.98 3.97
CA VAL A 138 -10.11 -8.44 2.59
C VAL A 138 -9.27 -9.65 2.29
N ASP A 139 -7.97 -9.56 2.56
CA ASP A 139 -7.02 -10.62 2.27
C ASP A 139 -5.88 -10.65 3.30
N GLU A 140 -5.29 -11.82 3.47
CA GLU A 140 -4.16 -12.09 4.35
C GLU A 140 -3.26 -13.13 3.68
N LYS A 141 -2.00 -12.75 3.44
CA LYS A 141 -1.03 -13.60 2.75
C LYS A 141 0.38 -13.38 3.24
N ALA A 142 1.21 -14.39 3.04
CA ALA A 142 2.65 -14.31 3.18
C ALA A 142 3.29 -14.32 1.80
N LEU A 143 4.05 -13.28 1.48
CA LEU A 143 4.74 -13.10 0.20
C LEU A 143 6.20 -13.50 0.35
N SER A 144 6.72 -14.26 -0.61
CA SER A 144 8.15 -14.51 -0.73
C SER A 144 8.72 -13.58 -1.80
N ILE A 145 9.47 -12.56 -1.37
CA ILE A 145 10.06 -11.54 -2.26
C ILE A 145 11.56 -11.50 -1.99
N HIS A 146 12.37 -11.78 -3.02
CA HIS A 146 13.84 -11.85 -2.91
C HIS A 146 14.31 -12.75 -1.74
N ASP A 147 13.74 -13.96 -1.65
CA ASP A 147 13.99 -14.94 -0.57
C ASP A 147 13.69 -14.43 0.85
N THR A 148 12.95 -13.33 0.98
CA THR A 148 12.50 -12.77 2.24
C THR A 148 11.00 -12.98 2.39
N LEU A 149 10.59 -13.48 3.56
CA LEU A 149 9.19 -13.59 3.92
C LEU A 149 8.64 -12.22 4.35
N ILE A 150 7.57 -11.79 3.71
CA ILE A 150 6.85 -10.55 4.01
C ILE A 150 5.40 -10.91 4.35
N GLY A 151 4.97 -10.60 5.57
CA GLY A 151 3.56 -10.73 5.95
C GLY A 151 2.78 -9.56 5.37
N CYS A 152 1.66 -9.82 4.69
CA CYS A 152 0.87 -8.81 3.99
C CYS A 152 -0.62 -9.02 4.20
N TYR A 153 -1.33 -7.98 4.64
CA TYR A 153 -2.79 -8.02 4.71
C TYR A 153 -3.41 -6.79 4.07
N GLU A 154 -4.62 -6.97 3.57
CA GLU A 154 -5.41 -5.96 2.91
C GLU A 154 -6.69 -5.72 3.69
N ALA A 155 -7.07 -4.46 3.87
CA ALA A 155 -8.26 -4.10 4.61
C ALA A 155 -8.99 -2.90 4.01
N ILE A 156 -10.32 -2.93 4.09
CA ILE A 156 -11.19 -1.80 3.79
C ILE A 156 -11.63 -1.17 5.10
N PHE A 157 -11.57 0.15 5.17
CA PHE A 157 -12.09 0.92 6.30
C PHE A 157 -13.32 1.70 5.87
N LEU A 158 -14.48 1.29 6.40
CA LEU A 158 -15.78 1.85 6.05
C LEU A 158 -16.08 3.13 6.85
N VAL A 159 -15.20 4.12 6.74
CA VAL A 159 -15.37 5.42 7.40
C VAL A 159 -16.10 6.41 6.48
N SER A 160 -16.99 7.22 7.07
CA SER A 160 -17.67 8.30 6.36
C SER A 160 -16.81 9.57 6.37
N PRO A 161 -16.75 10.36 5.29
CA PRO A 161 -17.54 10.26 4.05
C PRO A 161 -16.91 9.39 2.95
N SER A 162 -15.66 8.96 3.11
CA SER A 162 -14.91 8.28 2.05
C SER A 162 -14.25 7.02 2.60
N PRO A 163 -14.73 5.83 2.22
CA PRO A 163 -14.04 4.60 2.57
C PRO A 163 -12.68 4.54 1.88
N TYR A 164 -11.71 3.92 2.56
CA TYR A 164 -10.37 3.75 2.03
C TYR A 164 -9.96 2.29 2.07
N TYR A 165 -9.05 1.95 1.18
CA TYR A 165 -8.36 0.67 1.12
C TYR A 165 -6.96 0.84 1.71
N GLN A 166 -6.48 -0.17 2.43
CA GLN A 166 -5.14 -0.18 2.98
C GLN A 166 -4.49 -1.54 2.74
N ILE A 167 -3.30 -1.51 2.16
CA ILE A 167 -2.39 -2.66 2.11
C ILE A 167 -1.33 -2.42 3.17
N VAL A 168 -1.14 -3.39 4.07
CA VAL A 168 -0.12 -3.35 5.13
C VAL A 168 0.81 -4.52 4.93
N PHE A 169 2.11 -4.25 5.00
CA PHE A 169 3.14 -5.27 4.91
C PHE A 169 4.14 -5.15 6.06
N VAL A 170 4.68 -6.28 6.49
CA VAL A 170 5.68 -6.36 7.54
C VAL A 170 6.79 -7.32 7.16
N ARG A 171 8.04 -6.91 7.38
CA ARG A 171 9.22 -7.76 7.26
C ARG A 171 10.13 -7.64 8.47
N SER A 172 10.99 -8.64 8.66
CA SER A 172 12.15 -8.53 9.52
C SER A 172 13.30 -7.90 8.73
N TRP A 173 13.96 -6.91 9.33
CA TRP A 173 15.16 -6.29 8.78
C TRP A 173 16.08 -5.85 9.92
N HIS A 174 17.33 -6.32 9.90
CA HIS A 174 18.28 -6.19 11.01
C HIS A 174 17.69 -6.59 12.38
N GLY A 175 16.88 -7.66 12.41
CA GLY A 175 16.23 -8.18 13.62
C GLY A 175 15.11 -7.29 14.17
N LYS A 176 14.69 -6.26 13.43
CA LYS A 176 13.59 -5.36 13.79
C LYS A 176 12.43 -5.48 12.81
N ALA A 177 11.22 -5.21 13.30
CA ALA A 177 10.05 -5.11 12.44
C ALA A 177 10.10 -3.83 11.60
N VAL A 178 10.04 -3.97 10.28
CA VAL A 178 9.76 -2.87 9.37
C VAL A 178 8.34 -3.04 8.86
N ILE A 179 7.51 -2.03 9.13
CA ILE A 179 6.10 -2.01 8.79
C ILE A 179 5.91 -0.98 7.70
N GLY A 180 5.30 -1.40 6.60
CA GLY A 180 4.84 -0.52 5.56
C GLY A 180 3.33 -0.53 5.44
N SER A 181 2.79 0.58 4.98
CA SER A 181 1.38 0.66 4.61
C SER A 181 1.17 1.60 3.45
N CYS A 182 0.30 1.20 2.53
CA CYS A 182 -0.21 2.05 1.47
C CYS A 182 -1.72 2.20 1.65
N GLN A 183 -2.17 3.42 1.87
CA GLN A 183 -3.57 3.78 2.06
C GLN A 183 -4.03 4.65 0.88
N PHE A 184 -5.16 4.31 0.28
CA PHE A 184 -5.73 5.07 -0.83
C PHE A 184 -7.26 4.98 -0.83
N LYS A 185 -7.93 5.86 -1.56
CA LYS A 185 -9.40 5.79 -1.69
C LYS A 185 -9.82 4.47 -2.30
N LEU A 186 -10.94 3.93 -1.85
CA LEU A 186 -11.45 2.65 -2.35
C LEU A 186 -11.71 2.67 -3.86
N GLU A 187 -12.16 3.81 -4.41
CA GLU A 187 -12.40 3.98 -5.86
C GLU A 187 -11.14 3.90 -6.72
N ASP A 188 -9.96 4.16 -6.12
CA ASP A 188 -8.67 4.11 -6.81
C ASP A 188 -7.96 2.74 -6.66
N ALA A 189 -8.59 1.77 -5.98
CA ALA A 189 -8.02 0.45 -5.73
C ALA A 189 -7.58 -0.29 -7.01
N PRO A 190 -8.34 -0.27 -8.13
CA PRO A 190 -7.91 -0.91 -9.39
C PRO A 190 -6.53 -0.48 -9.88
N LEU A 191 -6.11 0.75 -9.58
CA LEU A 191 -4.80 1.28 -9.93
C LEU A 191 -3.77 1.01 -8.83
N TRP A 192 -4.12 1.33 -7.58
CA TRP A 192 -3.12 1.36 -6.50
C TRP A 192 -2.79 0.01 -5.91
N VAL A 193 -3.67 -0.98 -5.98
CA VAL A 193 -3.34 -2.35 -5.55
C VAL A 193 -2.20 -2.95 -6.38
N PRO A 194 -2.29 -3.03 -7.73
CA PRO A 194 -1.19 -3.58 -8.53
C PRO A 194 0.09 -2.74 -8.43
N LEU A 195 -0.02 -1.40 -8.36
CA LEU A 195 1.15 -0.54 -8.15
C LEU A 195 1.81 -0.79 -6.79
N THR A 196 1.04 -0.95 -5.71
CA THR A 196 1.60 -1.20 -4.37
C THR A 196 2.40 -2.50 -4.33
N TYR A 197 1.84 -3.58 -4.90
CA TYR A 197 2.56 -4.84 -5.00
C TYR A 197 3.79 -4.73 -5.88
N ALA A 198 3.70 -4.07 -7.04
CA ALA A 198 4.84 -3.86 -7.90
C ALA A 198 5.96 -3.04 -7.24
N MET A 199 5.60 -1.99 -6.48
CA MET A 199 6.55 -1.20 -5.68
C MET A 199 7.22 -2.07 -4.63
N LEU A 200 6.48 -2.95 -3.93
CA LEU A 200 7.03 -3.87 -2.95
C LEU A 200 8.00 -4.90 -3.59
N HIS A 201 7.63 -5.47 -4.73
CA HIS A 201 8.44 -6.45 -5.46
C HIS A 201 9.72 -5.86 -6.05
N THR A 202 9.70 -4.58 -6.44
CA THR A 202 10.87 -3.90 -7.04
C THR A 202 11.75 -3.20 -6.00
N ALA A 203 11.32 -3.11 -4.75
CA ALA A 203 12.08 -2.48 -3.69
C ALA A 203 13.30 -3.32 -3.31
N THR A 204 14.44 -2.67 -3.07
CA THR A 204 15.68 -3.34 -2.69
C THR A 204 16.06 -2.98 -1.27
N TRP A 205 16.61 -3.94 -0.55
CA TRP A 205 17.07 -3.77 0.83
C TRP A 205 18.53 -4.19 0.90
N SER A 206 19.35 -3.34 1.52
CA SER A 206 20.72 -3.66 1.87
C SER A 206 20.68 -4.57 3.08
N GLU A 207 21.24 -5.76 2.92
CA GLU A 207 21.45 -6.71 4.02
C GLU A 207 22.83 -6.50 4.69
N LEU A 208 23.61 -5.53 4.21
CA LEU A 208 24.92 -5.17 4.77
C LEU A 208 24.71 -4.27 5.99
N SER A 209 25.13 -4.79 7.15
CA SER A 209 25.28 -4.09 8.43
C SER A 209 26.66 -3.46 8.59
#